data_AF-A0ABD4EJS9-F1
#
_entry.id   AF-A0ABD4EJS9-F1
#
_cell.length_a   1.000
_cell.length_b   1.000
_cell.length_c   1.000
_cell.angle_alpha   90.00
_cell.angle_beta   90.00
_cell.angle_gamma   90.00
#
_symmetry.space_group_name_H-M   'P 1'
#
loop_
_entity.id
_entity.type
_entity.pdbx_description
1 polymer ?
#
loop_
_entity_poly.entity_id
_entity_poly.type
_entity_poly.pdbx_seq_one_letter_code
_entity_poly.pdbx_strand_id
1 'polypeptide(L)'
;MLNKSIIALSLLSLLTGCSLDGDDGQNGAQGVQGTAGNNSENGTNANSGLNINLIGRAVLNAQSPEGAAEIVAYQASKKWIYAINSSGDEAVVNIIPADTFDTAALVKDNEGIVTATNLASAITLSLNENTPGDANSIAIDANNQLLAVAMAATNVGEAGQIAFYNIGGDTPVFIKNVTVGALPDMVTFSHDGAKVVVANEGEPNGDYSIDPEGTISIIDINNGTIADTALSINFQAYNNKQAELEAQGLVFANPTGRTINGNLINTTVAMDLEPEYVSISKDNKYAYVSIQENNALAIINLEDNSLELKGLGFKDWSNLQFDASDKDGGVNFKSYPGLYGMYQPDTIASFSWKGANFIVSANEGDAREYFFDASDEADCIAQGGLDYDAKDGCLAYIDESRAEDLALAANFDYLNNDDNDIGRLKVTTVKGDKNNDGQYESLYAYGARSFTIWDSNGLVVFDSGDQIARVTASVHGNAFNNNEDENKGDTRSDDKGAEPEALTLGEVGDRLFAFVGLERMGTIMVFDITNPYDVKFQDYFYNRGLEPSADISGDLAPEGMTFVPAAQSATNEALLIIGNEISGSIAVWEITTQ
;
A
#
# COMPACT_ATOMS: atom_id res chain seq x y z
N MET A 1 -72.16 -59.38 -0.37
CA MET A 1 -72.23 -59.43 -1.85
C MET A 1 -71.20 -58.45 -2.39
N LEU A 2 -70.36 -58.92 -3.34
CA LEU A 2 -69.36 -58.22 -4.17
C LEU A 2 -68.23 -57.45 -3.43
N ASN A 3 -66.97 -57.91 -3.38
CA ASN A 3 -65.90 -58.07 -4.40
C ASN A 3 -65.35 -56.78 -5.04
N LYS A 4 -64.05 -56.51 -4.74
CA LYS A 4 -62.95 -55.97 -5.58
C LYS A 4 -63.10 -54.51 -6.06
N SER A 5 -62.11 -53.61 -6.07
CA SER A 5 -60.64 -53.70 -6.10
C SER A 5 -60.01 -52.28 -6.08
N ILE A 6 -58.83 -52.13 -5.44
CA ILE A 6 -57.62 -51.35 -5.89
C ILE A 6 -57.76 -49.79 -5.91
N ILE A 7 -57.01 -48.92 -5.22
CA ILE A 7 -55.55 -48.66 -5.03
C ILE A 7 -55.41 -47.90 -3.67
N ALA A 8 -54.71 -48.40 -2.64
CA ALA A 8 -53.37 -47.96 -2.14
C ALA A 8 -53.19 -46.40 -2.06
N LEU A 9 -52.71 -45.75 -1.00
CA LEU A 9 -51.81 -46.12 0.08
C LEU A 9 -51.88 -45.01 1.17
N SER A 10 -51.82 -45.40 2.45
CA SER A 10 -51.29 -44.67 3.64
C SER A 10 -51.74 -43.22 3.95
N LEU A 11 -52.47 -42.91 5.05
CA LEU A 11 -51.96 -42.68 6.43
C LEU A 11 -50.71 -41.75 6.44
N LEU A 12 -50.60 -40.62 7.15
CA LEU A 12 -51.02 -40.18 8.49
C LEU A 12 -50.98 -38.64 8.51
N SER A 13 -52.03 -37.94 8.94
CA SER A 13 -52.13 -37.24 10.23
C SER A 13 -50.94 -36.36 10.65
N LEU A 14 -51.19 -35.05 10.64
CA LEU A 14 -50.86 -34.06 11.68
C LEU A 14 -49.93 -34.55 12.80
N LEU A 15 -48.70 -34.04 12.78
CA LEU A 15 -47.89 -33.80 13.97
C LEU A 15 -47.09 -32.52 13.74
N THR A 16 -47.52 -31.48 14.44
CA THR A 16 -46.72 -30.31 14.81
C THR A 16 -45.51 -30.77 15.61
N GLY A 17 -44.30 -30.40 15.19
CA GLY A 17 -43.08 -30.55 15.97
C GLY A 17 -41.89 -31.06 15.18
N CYS A 18 -41.12 -30.15 14.60
CA CYS A 18 -39.71 -30.31 14.25
C CYS A 18 -39.03 -28.93 14.39
N SER A 19 -38.83 -28.47 15.62
CA SER A 19 -37.67 -27.67 15.99
C SER A 19 -36.78 -28.63 16.78
N LEU A 20 -35.96 -29.38 16.05
CA LEU A 20 -34.91 -30.23 16.59
C LEU A 20 -33.70 -29.95 15.70
N ASP A 21 -33.10 -28.78 15.88
CA ASP A 21 -31.64 -28.72 15.82
C ASP A 21 -31.17 -29.78 16.82
N GLY A 22 -30.32 -30.70 16.37
CA GLY A 22 -29.67 -31.59 17.30
C GLY A 22 -28.94 -30.73 18.32
N ASP A 23 -29.10 -30.99 19.61
CA ASP A 23 -28.18 -30.42 20.60
C ASP A 23 -26.77 -30.77 20.12
N ASP A 24 -25.99 -29.74 19.77
CA ASP A 24 -24.56 -29.89 19.59
C ASP A 24 -24.04 -30.60 20.84
N GLY A 25 -23.38 -31.74 20.64
CA GLY A 25 -22.83 -32.50 21.76
C GLY A 25 -22.00 -31.56 22.62
N GLN A 26 -22.14 -31.63 23.95
CA GLN A 26 -21.34 -30.79 24.83
C GLN A 26 -19.87 -30.88 24.42
N ASN A 27 -19.26 -29.72 24.14
CA ASN A 27 -17.84 -29.62 23.87
C ASN A 27 -17.09 -30.45 24.91
N GLY A 28 -16.19 -31.32 24.43
CA GLY A 28 -15.30 -32.06 25.32
C GLY A 28 -14.61 -31.08 26.27
N ALA A 29 -14.33 -31.51 27.49
CA ALA A 29 -13.60 -30.67 28.44
C ALA A 29 -12.33 -30.14 27.75
N GLN A 30 -12.19 -28.81 27.75
CA GLN A 30 -11.03 -28.12 27.19
C GLN A 30 -9.77 -28.83 27.69
N GLY A 31 -8.90 -29.20 26.74
CA GLY A 31 -7.60 -29.77 27.08
C GLY A 31 -6.88 -28.84 28.06
N VAL A 32 -6.14 -29.41 29.01
CA VAL A 32 -5.41 -28.61 29.98
C VAL A 32 -4.50 -27.65 29.21
N GLN A 33 -4.72 -26.35 29.36
CA GLN A 33 -3.87 -25.34 28.75
C GLN A 33 -2.42 -25.65 29.11
N GLY A 34 -1.55 -25.77 28.11
CA GLY A 34 -0.13 -25.93 28.33
C GLY A 34 0.37 -24.80 29.23
N THR A 35 1.34 -25.08 30.09
CA THR A 35 1.98 -24.01 30.88
C THR A 35 2.49 -22.94 29.92
N ALA A 36 2.02 -21.70 30.10
CA ALA A 36 2.59 -20.54 29.42
C ALA A 36 4.12 -20.58 29.58
N GLY A 37 4.84 -20.34 28.48
CA GLY A 37 6.28 -20.16 28.55
C GLY A 37 6.60 -19.08 29.58
N ASN A 38 7.66 -19.27 30.36
CA ASN A 38 8.11 -18.20 31.24
C ASN A 38 8.56 -17.02 30.36
N ASN A 39 8.06 -15.81 30.62
CA ASN A 39 8.68 -14.59 30.13
C ASN A 39 10.11 -14.54 30.69
N SER A 40 11.09 -14.98 29.91
CA SER A 40 12.50 -14.78 30.23
C SER A 40 12.86 -13.31 30.06
N GLU A 41 14.05 -12.93 30.54
CA GLU A 41 14.65 -11.66 30.12
C GLU A 41 14.65 -11.57 28.59
N ASN A 42 14.29 -10.40 28.06
CA ASN A 42 14.37 -10.12 26.63
C ASN A 42 15.77 -10.51 26.15
N GLY A 43 15.86 -11.21 25.01
CA GLY A 43 17.14 -11.43 24.36
C GLY A 43 17.83 -10.08 24.12
N THR A 44 19.15 -10.03 24.22
CA THR A 44 19.89 -8.87 23.71
C THR A 44 19.65 -8.80 22.21
N ASN A 45 19.27 -7.61 21.69
CA ASN A 45 19.16 -7.35 20.26
C ASN A 45 20.37 -7.97 19.55
N ALA A 46 20.13 -8.69 18.44
CA ALA A 46 21.22 -9.04 17.55
C ALA A 46 21.98 -7.75 17.21
N ASN A 47 23.30 -7.74 17.38
CA ASN A 47 24.14 -6.55 17.12
C ASN A 47 23.69 -5.88 15.82
N SER A 48 22.96 -4.76 15.93
CA SER A 48 22.57 -3.97 14.78
C SER A 48 23.84 -3.30 14.25
N GLY A 49 24.04 -3.34 12.94
CA GLY A 49 25.15 -2.59 12.32
C GLY A 49 24.96 -1.07 12.39
N LEU A 50 23.81 -0.61 12.89
CA LEU A 50 23.34 0.77 12.87
C LEU A 50 22.95 1.23 14.28
N ASN A 51 23.12 2.52 14.56
CA ASN A 51 22.42 3.22 15.63
C ASN A 51 21.34 4.10 14.99
N ILE A 52 20.10 3.91 15.42
CA ILE A 52 18.91 4.60 14.88
C ILE A 52 18.23 5.34 16.03
N ASN A 53 18.11 6.67 15.93
CA ASN A 53 17.56 7.51 17.00
C ASN A 53 16.54 8.50 16.46
N LEU A 54 15.36 8.57 17.09
CA LEU A 54 14.38 9.62 16.81
C LEU A 54 14.91 10.96 17.33
N ILE A 55 15.13 11.92 16.44
CA ILE A 55 15.69 13.24 16.78
C ILE A 55 14.71 14.39 16.51
N GLY A 56 13.75 14.19 15.62
CA GLY A 56 12.75 15.20 15.26
C GLY A 56 11.35 14.61 15.19
N ARG A 57 10.35 15.35 15.67
CA ARG A 57 8.95 14.99 15.51
C ARG A 57 8.05 16.21 15.38
N ALA A 58 7.16 16.21 14.39
CA ALA A 58 6.06 17.15 14.21
C ALA A 58 4.73 16.39 14.09
N VAL A 59 3.61 17.08 14.32
CA VAL A 59 2.26 16.56 14.06
C VAL A 59 1.46 17.64 13.33
N LEU A 60 0.87 17.26 12.21
CA LEU A 60 -0.01 18.07 11.38
C LEU A 60 -1.46 17.72 11.72
N ASN A 61 -2.34 18.72 11.67
CA ASN A 61 -3.78 18.62 11.98
C ASN A 61 -4.14 17.63 13.12
N ALA A 62 -3.51 17.78 14.29
CA ALA A 62 -3.62 16.81 15.40
C ALA A 62 -5.06 16.52 15.93
N GLN A 63 -6.09 17.20 15.43
CA GLN A 63 -7.49 16.95 15.79
C GLN A 63 -8.23 16.07 14.77
N SER A 64 -7.73 16.01 13.52
CA SER A 64 -8.26 15.20 12.42
C SER A 64 -7.10 14.87 11.48
N PRO A 65 -6.14 14.04 11.91
CA PRO A 65 -4.85 13.92 11.23
C PRO A 65 -4.86 13.06 9.97
N GLU A 66 -5.88 12.22 9.76
CA GLU A 66 -6.01 11.32 8.61
C GLU A 66 -5.90 12.09 7.28
N GLY A 67 -5.00 11.65 6.39
CA GLY A 67 -4.63 12.38 5.16
C GLY A 67 -3.66 13.56 5.38
N ALA A 68 -3.03 13.66 6.56
CA ALA A 68 -1.96 14.63 6.81
C ALA A 68 -0.59 13.94 6.85
N ALA A 69 0.44 14.59 6.32
CA ALA A 69 1.79 14.05 6.26
C ALA A 69 1.92 12.72 5.47
N GLU A 70 1.04 12.52 4.48
CA GLU A 70 1.06 11.40 3.54
C GLU A 70 2.40 11.36 2.79
N ILE A 71 2.69 12.34 1.93
CA ILE A 71 3.99 12.45 1.25
C ILE A 71 4.91 13.50 1.88
N VAL A 72 6.17 13.13 2.08
CA VAL A 72 7.25 14.01 2.58
C VAL A 72 8.41 14.16 1.59
N ALA A 73 8.95 15.37 1.49
CA ALA A 73 10.14 15.68 0.69
C ALA A 73 11.11 16.59 1.46
N TYR A 74 12.38 16.63 1.05
CA TYR A 74 13.42 17.40 1.74
C TYR A 74 14.21 18.34 0.82
N GLN A 75 14.32 19.61 1.23
CA GLN A 75 15.15 20.62 0.56
C GLN A 75 16.51 20.76 1.27
N ALA A 76 17.55 20.13 0.70
CA ALA A 76 18.90 20.16 1.28
C ALA A 76 19.52 21.56 1.44
N SER A 77 19.25 22.49 0.52
CA SER A 77 19.84 23.84 0.55
C SER A 77 19.39 24.67 1.76
N LYS A 78 18.24 24.34 2.34
CA LYS A 78 17.68 25.03 3.53
C LYS A 78 17.48 24.12 4.74
N LYS A 79 17.61 22.81 4.56
CA LYS A 79 17.31 21.79 5.56
C LYS A 79 15.84 21.84 5.99
N TRP A 80 14.94 21.89 5.01
CA TRP A 80 13.50 22.01 5.24
C TRP A 80 12.79 20.74 4.78
N ILE A 81 11.87 20.26 5.61
CA ILE A 81 10.95 19.19 5.30
C ILE A 81 9.68 19.82 4.72
N TYR A 82 9.18 19.25 3.64
CA TYR A 82 7.91 19.57 3.03
C TYR A 82 7.01 18.36 3.23
N ALA A 83 5.77 18.59 3.64
CA ALA A 83 4.79 17.54 3.87
C ALA A 83 3.42 17.98 3.35
N ILE A 84 2.76 17.10 2.60
CA ILE A 84 1.37 17.32 2.19
C ILE A 84 0.46 17.24 3.40
N ASN A 85 -0.63 17.98 3.35
CA ASN A 85 -1.70 17.87 4.30
C ASN A 85 -3.03 18.19 3.61
N SER A 86 -3.78 17.11 3.37
CA SER A 86 -5.09 17.11 2.71
C SER A 86 -6.22 16.76 3.69
N SER A 87 -5.89 16.54 4.96
CA SER A 87 -6.84 16.25 6.07
C SER A 87 -7.86 17.35 6.41
N GLY A 88 -7.86 18.46 5.69
CA GLY A 88 -8.76 19.59 5.91
C GLY A 88 -9.45 20.04 4.63
N ASP A 89 -10.32 21.04 4.72
CA ASP A 89 -11.12 21.52 3.56
C ASP A 89 -10.27 22.08 2.40
N GLU A 90 -9.01 22.45 2.65
CA GLU A 90 -8.07 22.95 1.65
C GLU A 90 -6.75 22.20 1.73
N ALA A 91 -6.24 21.77 0.57
CA ALA A 91 -4.95 21.13 0.43
C ALA A 91 -3.81 22.13 0.67
N VAL A 92 -2.87 21.76 1.55
CA VAL A 92 -1.71 22.58 1.88
C VAL A 92 -0.41 21.79 1.85
N VAL A 93 0.71 22.50 1.70
CA VAL A 93 2.04 21.96 2.02
C VAL A 93 2.58 22.63 3.27
N ASN A 94 2.80 21.84 4.32
CA ASN A 94 3.48 22.27 5.52
C ASN A 94 5.00 22.22 5.31
N ILE A 95 5.68 23.31 5.66
CA ILE A 95 7.14 23.44 5.51
C ILE A 95 7.76 23.64 6.88
N ILE A 96 8.61 22.70 7.26
CA ILE A 96 9.14 22.52 8.61
C ILE A 96 10.67 22.64 8.56
N PRO A 97 11.26 23.65 9.21
CA PRO A 97 12.71 23.71 9.37
C PRO A 97 13.21 22.53 10.18
N ALA A 98 14.21 21.82 9.65
CA ALA A 98 14.88 20.68 10.25
C ALA A 98 16.40 20.93 10.32
N ASP A 99 16.77 22.17 10.65
CA ASP A 99 18.17 22.62 10.77
C ASP A 99 18.73 22.47 12.19
N THR A 100 17.86 22.28 13.19
CA THR A 100 18.19 22.04 14.59
C THR A 100 17.16 21.13 15.24
N PHE A 101 17.58 20.36 16.26
CA PHE A 101 16.73 19.40 16.97
C PHE A 101 16.95 19.50 18.47
N ASP A 102 15.90 19.82 19.24
CA ASP A 102 15.92 19.72 20.70
C ASP A 102 15.51 18.30 21.12
N THR A 103 16.45 17.37 21.08
CA THR A 103 16.18 15.95 21.38
C THR A 103 15.80 15.72 22.85
N ALA A 104 16.12 16.65 23.76
CA ALA A 104 15.73 16.55 25.15
C ALA A 104 14.20 16.72 25.36
N ALA A 105 13.50 17.32 24.39
CA ALA A 105 12.04 17.43 24.40
C ALA A 105 11.34 16.12 24.02
N LEU A 106 12.03 15.20 23.33
CA LEU A 106 11.50 13.92 22.88
C LEU A 106 11.59 12.87 24.00
N VAL A 107 10.74 13.04 25.02
CA VAL A 107 10.68 12.15 26.17
C VAL A 107 9.76 10.97 25.86
N LYS A 108 10.27 9.77 26.12
CA LYS A 108 9.49 8.52 26.06
C LYS A 108 8.53 8.43 27.23
N ASP A 109 7.32 7.95 26.97
CA ASP A 109 6.36 7.57 28.00
C ASP A 109 6.69 6.21 28.64
N ASN A 110 5.73 5.63 29.37
CA ASN A 110 5.91 4.35 30.05
C ASN A 110 5.96 3.14 29.10
N GLU A 111 5.41 3.27 27.89
CA GLU A 111 5.48 2.26 26.83
C GLU A 111 6.78 2.41 26.02
N GLY A 112 7.51 3.52 26.20
CA GLY A 112 8.72 3.82 25.45
C GLY A 112 8.46 4.64 24.19
N ILE A 113 7.25 5.20 24.04
CA ILE A 113 6.76 5.92 22.87
C ILE A 113 6.94 7.41 23.05
N VAL A 114 7.30 8.10 21.97
CA VAL A 114 7.46 9.55 21.93
C VAL A 114 6.26 10.16 21.22
N THR A 115 5.42 10.86 21.98
CA THR A 115 4.29 11.64 21.47
C THR A 115 4.57 13.15 21.46
N ALA A 116 5.57 13.60 22.21
CA ALA A 116 6.00 14.99 22.21
C ALA A 116 6.57 15.41 20.85
N THR A 117 6.40 16.68 20.49
CA THR A 117 6.97 17.28 19.29
C THR A 117 8.08 18.27 19.64
N ASN A 118 9.08 18.37 18.78
CA ASN A 118 10.15 19.36 18.85
C ASN A 118 10.37 20.11 17.53
N LEU A 119 9.56 19.80 16.51
CA LEU A 119 9.49 20.48 15.23
C LEU A 119 8.08 21.07 15.03
N ALA A 120 7.98 22.12 14.23
CA ALA A 120 6.72 22.75 13.88
C ALA A 120 6.78 23.41 12.49
N SER A 121 5.63 23.49 11.82
CA SER A 121 5.49 24.18 10.54
C SER A 121 5.84 25.67 10.67
N ALA A 122 6.82 26.13 9.88
CA ALA A 122 7.14 27.55 9.76
C ALA A 122 6.32 28.24 8.66
N ILE A 123 5.95 27.49 7.62
CA ILE A 123 5.09 27.96 6.53
C ILE A 123 4.01 26.91 6.28
N THR A 124 2.79 27.38 6.03
CA THR A 124 1.70 26.58 5.46
C THR A 124 1.39 27.20 4.11
N LEU A 125 1.74 26.51 3.03
CA LEU A 125 1.50 26.94 1.66
C LEU A 125 0.11 26.48 1.24
N SER A 126 -0.83 27.40 1.03
CA SER A 126 -2.14 27.07 0.46
C SER A 126 -2.01 26.81 -1.03
N LEU A 127 -2.40 25.61 -1.46
CA LEU A 127 -2.29 25.19 -2.86
C LEU A 127 -3.50 25.68 -3.66
N ASN A 128 -4.68 25.64 -3.04
CA ASN A 128 -5.95 25.98 -3.69
C ASN A 128 -6.11 27.45 -4.09
N GLU A 129 -5.25 28.34 -3.60
CA GLU A 129 -5.15 29.72 -4.11
C GLU A 129 -4.80 29.78 -5.61
N ASN A 130 -4.02 28.82 -6.10
CA ASN A 130 -3.53 28.80 -7.49
C ASN A 130 -4.00 27.57 -8.27
N THR A 131 -4.29 26.46 -7.58
CA THR A 131 -4.63 25.18 -8.20
C THR A 131 -5.77 24.51 -7.43
N PRO A 132 -7.02 24.59 -7.93
CA PRO A 132 -8.14 23.85 -7.36
C PRO A 132 -7.89 22.35 -7.46
N GLY A 133 -8.39 21.59 -6.49
CA GLY A 133 -8.15 20.15 -6.43
C GLY A 133 -7.61 19.71 -5.07
N ASP A 134 -7.28 18.44 -4.98
CA ASP A 134 -6.57 17.87 -3.84
C ASP A 134 -5.11 17.57 -4.18
N ALA A 135 -4.24 17.44 -3.19
CA ALA A 135 -2.82 17.17 -3.40
C ALA A 135 -2.46 15.74 -2.98
N ASN A 136 -1.91 14.95 -3.90
CA ASN A 136 -1.52 13.55 -3.66
C ASN A 136 0.00 13.41 -3.44
N SER A 137 0.83 14.09 -4.25
CA SER A 137 2.29 13.94 -4.17
C SER A 137 3.08 15.23 -4.31
N ILE A 138 4.29 15.25 -3.73
CA ILE A 138 5.26 16.34 -3.85
C ILE A 138 6.64 15.82 -4.21
N ALA A 139 7.39 16.60 -4.99
CA ALA A 139 8.79 16.36 -5.24
C ALA A 139 9.62 17.64 -5.22
N ILE A 140 10.89 17.50 -4.85
CA ILE A 140 11.84 18.60 -4.78
C ILE A 140 12.99 18.38 -5.75
N ASP A 141 13.22 19.35 -6.63
CA ASP A 141 14.42 19.40 -7.46
C ASP A 141 15.45 20.36 -6.87
N ALA A 142 16.56 19.78 -6.39
CA ALA A 142 17.69 20.53 -5.88
C ALA A 142 18.45 21.31 -6.97
N ASN A 143 18.37 20.90 -8.24
CA ASN A 143 19.12 21.53 -9.34
C ASN A 143 18.53 22.92 -9.68
N ASN A 144 17.21 22.99 -9.86
CA ASN A 144 16.52 24.21 -10.22
C ASN A 144 15.83 24.91 -9.03
N GLN A 145 15.88 24.32 -7.83
CA GLN A 145 15.17 24.79 -6.63
C GLN A 145 13.67 24.90 -6.88
N LEU A 146 13.08 23.80 -7.33
CA LEU A 146 11.66 23.68 -7.62
C LEU A 146 10.98 22.71 -6.65
N LEU A 147 9.73 23.03 -6.31
CA LEU A 147 8.74 22.12 -5.77
C LEU A 147 7.72 21.84 -6.87
N ALA A 148 7.45 20.56 -7.14
CA ALA A 148 6.30 20.11 -7.93
C ALA A 148 5.28 19.49 -6.97
N VAL A 149 4.00 19.82 -7.18
CA VAL A 149 2.88 19.25 -6.42
C VAL A 149 1.90 18.64 -7.42
N ALA A 150 1.58 17.36 -7.27
CA ALA A 150 0.55 16.67 -8.04
C ALA A 150 -0.82 17.03 -7.46
N MET A 151 -1.66 17.65 -8.30
CA MET A 151 -2.97 18.16 -7.91
C MET A 151 -4.07 17.43 -8.68
N ALA A 152 -4.83 16.57 -7.99
CA ALA A 152 -6.00 15.90 -8.53
C ALA A 152 -7.14 16.89 -8.79
N ALA A 153 -7.85 16.73 -9.90
CA ALA A 153 -9.01 17.57 -10.18
C ALA A 153 -10.16 17.26 -9.21
N THR A 154 -10.98 18.26 -8.87
CA THR A 154 -12.11 18.08 -7.94
C THR A 154 -13.15 17.07 -8.45
N ASN A 155 -13.32 16.94 -9.76
CA ASN A 155 -14.26 15.99 -10.35
C ASN A 155 -13.50 14.84 -10.98
N VAL A 156 -13.95 13.61 -10.69
CA VAL A 156 -13.42 12.38 -11.30
C VAL A 156 -13.48 12.44 -12.83
N GLY A 157 -12.44 11.93 -13.48
CA GLY A 157 -12.28 11.94 -14.94
C GLY A 157 -11.80 13.25 -15.56
N GLU A 158 -11.72 14.35 -14.80
CA GLU A 158 -11.07 15.57 -15.25
C GLU A 158 -9.55 15.49 -15.12
N ALA A 159 -8.83 16.14 -16.03
CA ALA A 159 -7.38 16.21 -16.00
C ALA A 159 -6.88 17.03 -14.81
N GLY A 160 -5.96 16.45 -14.03
CA GLY A 160 -5.24 17.11 -12.97
C GLY A 160 -4.11 18.02 -13.46
N GLN A 161 -3.32 18.53 -12.51
CA GLN A 161 -2.25 19.50 -12.79
C GLN A 161 -1.03 19.24 -11.92
N ILE A 162 0.16 19.52 -12.45
CA ILE A 162 1.35 19.72 -11.63
C ILE A 162 1.51 21.22 -11.35
N ALA A 163 1.42 21.60 -10.08
CA ALA A 163 1.67 22.96 -9.62
C ALA A 163 3.16 23.14 -9.29
N PHE A 164 3.81 24.10 -9.95
CA PHE A 164 5.23 24.38 -9.76
C PHE A 164 5.45 25.62 -8.90
N TYR A 165 6.36 25.51 -7.94
CA TYR A 165 6.79 26.60 -7.07
C TYR A 165 8.31 26.75 -7.11
N ASN A 166 8.80 27.99 -7.12
CA ASN A 166 10.21 28.29 -6.84
C ASN A 166 10.41 28.27 -5.32
N ILE A 167 11.37 27.47 -4.85
CA ILE A 167 11.70 27.33 -3.43
C ILE A 167 13.10 27.86 -3.07
N GLY A 168 13.77 28.56 -4.00
CA GLY A 168 15.11 29.10 -3.81
C GLY A 168 15.18 30.36 -2.93
N GLY A 169 14.09 31.14 -2.85
CA GLY A 169 13.95 32.28 -1.92
C GLY A 169 13.33 31.86 -0.59
N ASP A 170 13.23 32.76 0.40
CA ASP A 170 12.80 32.42 1.77
C ASP A 170 11.41 31.75 1.84
N THR A 171 10.47 32.14 0.98
CA THR A 171 9.14 31.53 0.87
C THR A 171 8.93 30.93 -0.51
N PRO A 172 8.17 29.82 -0.64
CA PRO A 172 7.76 29.32 -1.95
C PRO A 172 7.01 30.38 -2.75
N VAL A 173 7.26 30.42 -4.06
CA VAL A 173 6.57 31.33 -4.99
C VAL A 173 5.99 30.52 -6.14
N PHE A 174 4.67 30.57 -6.31
CA PHE A 174 3.99 29.92 -7.42
C PHE A 174 4.56 30.39 -8.78
N ILE A 175 4.78 29.44 -9.68
CA ILE A 175 5.28 29.69 -11.03
C ILE A 175 4.14 29.52 -12.04
N LYS A 176 3.62 28.29 -12.16
CA LYS A 176 2.54 27.91 -13.08
C LYS A 176 2.04 26.49 -12.81
N ASN A 177 0.91 26.17 -13.43
CA ASN A 177 0.41 24.80 -13.55
C ASN A 177 0.70 24.23 -14.94
N VAL A 178 0.92 22.92 -15.00
CA VAL A 178 0.95 22.15 -16.25
C VAL A 178 -0.09 21.04 -16.15
N THR A 179 -1.04 21.01 -17.08
CA THR A 179 -2.07 19.97 -17.13
C THR A 179 -1.47 18.60 -17.48
N VAL A 180 -1.92 17.56 -16.78
CA VAL A 180 -1.50 16.16 -16.92
C VAL A 180 -2.71 15.24 -17.08
N GLY A 181 -2.61 13.94 -16.75
CA GLY A 181 -3.71 12.98 -16.83
C GLY A 181 -4.75 13.16 -15.71
N ALA A 182 -5.76 12.30 -15.68
CA ALA A 182 -6.71 12.23 -14.57
C ALA A 182 -6.04 11.63 -13.33
N LEU A 183 -6.34 12.18 -12.15
CA LEU A 183 -5.80 11.73 -10.85
C LEU A 183 -4.26 11.57 -10.87
N PRO A 184 -3.48 12.66 -11.05
CA PRO A 184 -2.03 12.63 -10.90
C PRO A 184 -1.72 12.27 -9.45
N ASP A 185 -1.32 11.03 -9.26
CA ASP A 185 -1.11 10.48 -7.95
C ASP A 185 0.32 10.78 -7.48
N MET A 186 1.31 10.20 -8.15
CA MET A 186 2.73 10.46 -7.84
C MET A 186 3.43 11.39 -8.84
N VAL A 187 4.32 12.25 -8.33
CA VAL A 187 5.23 13.09 -9.13
C VAL A 187 6.68 12.96 -8.69
N THR A 188 7.61 12.87 -9.65
CA THR A 188 9.05 12.89 -9.36
C THR A 188 9.88 13.60 -10.43
N PHE A 189 11.07 14.05 -10.07
CA PHE A 189 12.04 14.66 -11.00
C PHE A 189 13.08 13.62 -11.45
N SER A 190 13.57 13.76 -12.69
CA SER A 190 14.82 13.11 -13.07
C SER A 190 15.99 13.67 -12.24
N HIS A 191 17.01 12.86 -11.98
CA HIS A 191 18.13 13.23 -11.09
C HIS A 191 18.91 14.46 -11.58
N ASP A 192 18.89 14.72 -12.89
CA ASP A 192 19.51 15.91 -13.51
C ASP A 192 18.59 17.15 -13.55
N GLY A 193 17.36 17.04 -13.05
CA GLY A 193 16.36 18.12 -13.04
C GLY A 193 15.85 18.50 -14.43
N ALA A 194 16.05 17.66 -15.45
CA ALA A 194 15.66 17.95 -16.83
C ALA A 194 14.24 17.48 -17.18
N LYS A 195 13.64 16.59 -16.39
CA LYS A 195 12.28 16.07 -16.60
C LYS A 195 11.53 15.93 -15.28
N VAL A 196 10.21 16.02 -15.37
CA VAL A 196 9.26 15.57 -14.36
C VAL A 196 8.48 14.42 -14.96
N VAL A 197 8.29 13.34 -14.20
CA VAL A 197 7.46 12.19 -14.58
C VAL A 197 6.36 12.07 -13.55
N VAL A 198 5.13 11.83 -14.03
CA VAL A 198 3.92 11.80 -13.24
C VAL A 198 3.15 10.54 -13.58
N ALA A 199 2.83 9.74 -12.57
CA ALA A 199 1.86 8.67 -12.66
C ALA A 199 0.46 9.30 -12.51
N ASN A 200 -0.44 9.02 -13.45
CA ASN A 200 -1.80 9.53 -13.42
C ASN A 200 -2.68 8.29 -13.41
N GLU A 201 -3.21 7.99 -12.25
CA GLU A 201 -3.83 6.72 -11.90
C GLU A 201 -5.06 6.49 -12.77
N GLY A 202 -5.96 7.47 -12.81
CA GLY A 202 -7.14 7.42 -13.66
C GLY A 202 -8.22 6.51 -13.11
N GLU A 203 -8.40 6.47 -11.79
CA GLU A 203 -9.46 5.70 -11.16
C GLU A 203 -10.88 6.09 -11.63
N PRO A 204 -11.81 5.12 -11.64
CA PRO A 204 -13.21 5.37 -11.89
C PRO A 204 -13.87 6.10 -10.71
N ASN A 205 -15.02 6.72 -10.98
CA ASN A 205 -15.89 7.17 -9.91
C ASN A 205 -16.62 5.96 -9.29
N GLY A 206 -17.18 6.14 -8.10
CA GLY A 206 -17.75 5.05 -7.30
C GLY A 206 -18.78 4.14 -7.97
N ASP A 207 -19.51 4.61 -8.99
CA ASP A 207 -20.48 3.80 -9.76
C ASP A 207 -20.01 3.41 -11.17
N TYR A 208 -18.72 3.64 -11.48
CA TYR A 208 -18.07 3.39 -12.77
C TYR A 208 -18.72 4.08 -13.98
N SER A 209 -19.52 5.14 -13.76
CA SER A 209 -20.10 5.92 -14.86
C SER A 209 -19.08 6.83 -15.56
N ILE A 210 -17.97 7.14 -14.88
CA ILE A 210 -16.80 7.83 -15.41
C ILE A 210 -15.58 6.99 -15.01
N ASP A 211 -14.89 6.47 -16.01
CA ASP A 211 -13.72 5.59 -15.89
C ASP A 211 -12.67 6.08 -16.91
N PRO A 212 -11.78 7.02 -16.53
CA PRO A 212 -10.78 7.56 -17.43
C PRO A 212 -9.66 6.54 -17.70
N GLU A 213 -8.82 6.78 -18.73
CA GLU A 213 -7.62 5.96 -18.92
C GLU A 213 -6.50 6.45 -18.00
N GLY A 214 -5.84 5.53 -17.30
CA GLY A 214 -4.57 5.78 -16.64
C GLY A 214 -3.48 6.16 -17.65
N THR A 215 -2.58 7.07 -17.26
CA THR A 215 -1.52 7.59 -18.15
C THR A 215 -0.25 7.96 -17.39
N ILE A 216 0.86 8.07 -18.12
CA ILE A 216 2.11 8.66 -17.60
C ILE A 216 2.38 9.98 -18.29
N SER A 217 2.62 11.04 -17.53
CA SER A 217 2.91 12.37 -18.06
C SER A 217 4.38 12.73 -17.88
N ILE A 218 5.01 13.29 -18.92
CA ILE A 218 6.41 13.76 -18.90
C ILE A 218 6.43 15.26 -19.20
N ILE A 219 7.03 16.05 -18.30
CA ILE A 219 7.20 17.50 -18.46
C ILE A 219 8.69 17.81 -18.55
N ASP A 220 9.14 18.37 -19.67
CA ASP A 220 10.53 18.78 -19.84
C ASP A 220 10.84 20.06 -19.05
N ILE A 221 12.06 20.15 -18.53
CA ILE A 221 12.65 21.34 -17.92
C ILE A 221 13.92 21.69 -18.69
N ASN A 222 13.84 22.75 -19.48
CA ASN A 222 14.92 23.19 -20.35
C ASN A 222 15.62 24.39 -19.73
N ASN A 223 16.84 24.19 -19.21
CA ASN A 223 17.62 25.23 -18.51
C ASN A 223 16.81 25.92 -17.40
N GLY A 224 16.15 25.14 -16.53
CA GLY A 224 15.29 25.62 -15.46
C GLY A 224 13.93 26.18 -15.92
N THR A 225 13.64 26.20 -17.22
CA THR A 225 12.34 26.59 -17.75
C THR A 225 11.47 25.36 -17.91
N ILE A 226 10.44 25.26 -17.07
CA ILE A 226 9.41 24.21 -17.15
C ILE A 226 8.65 24.37 -18.47
N ALA A 227 8.38 23.27 -19.19
CA ALA A 227 7.55 23.28 -20.40
C ALA A 227 6.10 23.71 -20.10
N ASP A 228 5.38 24.21 -21.10
CA ASP A 228 3.97 24.62 -20.92
C ASP A 228 2.98 23.47 -21.04
N THR A 229 3.43 22.31 -21.53
CA THR A 229 2.61 21.12 -21.78
C THR A 229 3.37 19.87 -21.38
N ALA A 230 2.64 18.87 -20.87
CA ALA A 230 3.15 17.52 -20.71
C ALA A 230 3.02 16.69 -22.00
N LEU A 231 3.95 15.76 -22.22
CA LEU A 231 3.75 14.62 -23.09
C LEU A 231 2.97 13.56 -22.32
N SER A 232 1.90 13.01 -22.89
CA SER A 232 1.14 11.90 -22.30
C SER A 232 1.48 10.58 -23.01
N ILE A 233 1.83 9.57 -22.22
CA ILE A 233 2.00 8.17 -22.61
C ILE A 233 0.77 7.41 -22.12
N ASN A 234 0.12 6.66 -23.00
CA ASN A 234 -1.09 5.89 -22.70
C ASN A 234 -0.91 4.39 -22.95
N PHE A 235 -1.88 3.60 -22.48
CA PHE A 235 -1.87 2.14 -22.59
C PHE A 235 -2.74 1.58 -23.72
N GLN A 236 -3.29 2.41 -24.60
CA GLN A 236 -4.25 1.97 -25.64
C GLN A 236 -3.70 0.87 -26.55
N ALA A 237 -2.37 0.82 -26.75
CA ALA A 237 -1.70 -0.24 -27.51
C ALA A 237 -1.83 -1.64 -26.88
N TYR A 238 -2.24 -1.73 -25.61
CA TYR A 238 -2.45 -2.97 -24.85
C TYR A 238 -3.91 -3.43 -24.81
N ASN A 239 -4.88 -2.66 -25.34
CA ASN A 239 -6.31 -2.99 -25.33
C ASN A 239 -6.67 -4.35 -25.97
N ASN A 240 -5.80 -4.91 -26.81
CA ASN A 240 -6.01 -6.24 -27.43
C ASN A 240 -5.05 -7.30 -26.89
N LYS A 241 -4.40 -7.07 -25.74
CA LYS A 241 -3.34 -7.92 -25.19
C LYS A 241 -3.64 -8.48 -23.80
N GLN A 242 -4.86 -8.32 -23.28
CA GLN A 242 -5.24 -8.77 -21.93
C GLN A 242 -4.79 -10.21 -21.63
N ALA A 243 -5.14 -11.19 -22.48
CA ALA A 243 -4.76 -12.60 -22.28
C ALA A 243 -3.22 -12.85 -22.33
N GLU A 244 -2.46 -12.05 -23.08
CA GLU A 244 -0.99 -12.14 -23.11
C GLU A 244 -0.37 -11.58 -21.82
N LEU A 245 -0.99 -10.53 -21.28
CA LEU A 245 -0.60 -9.87 -20.04
C LEU A 245 -0.94 -10.74 -18.81
N GLU A 246 -2.14 -11.31 -18.77
CA GLU A 246 -2.56 -12.27 -17.72
C GLU A 246 -1.64 -13.50 -17.67
N ALA A 247 -1.15 -13.96 -18.82
CA ALA A 247 -0.19 -15.06 -18.89
C ALA A 247 1.20 -14.71 -18.32
N GLN A 248 1.52 -13.42 -18.19
CA GLN A 248 2.71 -12.91 -17.50
C GLN A 248 2.46 -12.64 -16.00
N GLY A 249 1.22 -12.75 -15.55
CA GLY A 249 0.83 -12.55 -14.16
C GLY A 249 0.22 -11.18 -13.85
N LEU A 250 -0.17 -10.41 -14.86
CA LEU A 250 -1.06 -9.26 -14.62
C LEU A 250 -2.44 -9.74 -14.18
N VAL A 251 -3.12 -8.87 -13.43
CA VAL A 251 -4.49 -9.05 -12.96
C VAL A 251 -5.35 -7.91 -13.53
N PHE A 252 -6.58 -8.24 -13.93
CA PHE A 252 -7.54 -7.28 -14.46
C PHE A 252 -8.83 -7.49 -13.69
N ALA A 253 -9.10 -6.58 -12.77
CA ALA A 253 -10.20 -6.73 -11.81
C ALA A 253 -11.43 -5.90 -12.19
N ASN A 254 -11.38 -5.11 -13.27
CA ASN A 254 -12.52 -4.24 -13.57
C ASN A 254 -13.85 -4.99 -13.84
N PRO A 255 -15.00 -4.48 -13.35
CA PRO A 255 -16.30 -5.17 -13.39
C PRO A 255 -17.02 -5.09 -14.75
N THR A 256 -16.28 -5.24 -15.86
CA THR A 256 -16.82 -5.17 -17.22
C THR A 256 -18.01 -6.11 -17.41
N GLY A 257 -19.13 -5.57 -17.92
CA GLY A 257 -20.37 -6.30 -18.14
C GLY A 257 -21.40 -6.18 -17.01
N ARG A 258 -21.04 -5.62 -15.85
CA ARG A 258 -22.01 -5.24 -14.82
C ARG A 258 -22.76 -3.97 -15.20
N THR A 259 -23.95 -3.80 -14.63
CA THR A 259 -24.75 -2.58 -14.79
C THR A 259 -25.00 -1.99 -13.42
N ILE A 260 -24.48 -0.78 -13.19
CA ILE A 260 -24.64 -0.02 -11.94
C ILE A 260 -25.29 1.30 -12.30
N ASN A 261 -26.32 1.73 -11.57
CA ASN A 261 -27.10 2.93 -11.89
C ASN A 261 -27.66 3.00 -13.32
N GLY A 262 -27.91 1.83 -13.92
CA GLY A 262 -28.34 1.72 -15.31
C GLY A 262 -27.23 1.95 -16.35
N ASN A 263 -25.99 2.14 -15.92
CA ASN A 263 -24.80 2.26 -16.76
C ASN A 263 -24.15 0.89 -16.93
N LEU A 264 -24.09 0.39 -18.16
CA LEU A 264 -23.35 -0.83 -18.48
C LEU A 264 -21.85 -0.51 -18.49
N ILE A 265 -21.11 -1.12 -17.57
CA ILE A 265 -19.65 -0.95 -17.44
C ILE A 265 -18.97 -1.69 -18.58
N ASN A 266 -18.08 -0.98 -19.29
CA ASN A 266 -17.29 -1.52 -20.37
C ASN A 266 -15.89 -0.91 -20.34
N THR A 267 -15.05 -1.50 -19.50
CA THR A 267 -13.68 -1.07 -19.25
C THR A 267 -12.73 -1.68 -20.27
N THR A 268 -11.75 -0.91 -20.73
CA THR A 268 -10.67 -1.41 -21.59
C THR A 268 -9.43 -1.69 -20.75
N VAL A 269 -8.46 -2.46 -21.26
CA VAL A 269 -7.17 -2.65 -20.56
C VAL A 269 -6.52 -1.31 -20.19
N ALA A 270 -6.65 -0.27 -21.03
CA ALA A 270 -6.06 1.04 -20.74
C ALA A 270 -6.79 1.84 -19.66
N MET A 271 -8.05 1.53 -19.39
CA MET A 271 -8.80 2.08 -18.25
C MET A 271 -8.49 1.30 -16.98
N ASP A 272 -8.33 -0.03 -17.10
CA ASP A 272 -7.99 -0.90 -15.96
C ASP A 272 -6.55 -0.74 -15.45
N LEU A 273 -5.66 -0.13 -16.23
CA LEU A 273 -4.27 0.08 -15.82
C LEU A 273 -4.15 1.42 -15.12
N GLU A 274 -3.90 1.40 -13.81
CA GLU A 274 -3.78 2.55 -12.90
C GLU A 274 -2.31 2.75 -12.47
N PRO A 275 -1.55 3.66 -13.11
CA PRO A 275 -0.18 3.97 -12.68
C PRO A 275 -0.18 4.78 -11.39
N GLU A 276 0.63 4.37 -10.44
CA GLU A 276 0.59 4.91 -9.07
C GLU A 276 1.95 5.49 -8.67
N TYR A 277 3.03 4.70 -8.54
CA TYR A 277 4.34 5.22 -8.10
C TYR A 277 5.43 5.24 -9.19
N VAL A 278 6.33 6.25 -9.19
CA VAL A 278 7.41 6.40 -10.19
C VAL A 278 8.83 6.37 -9.60
N SER A 279 9.73 5.55 -10.14
CA SER A 279 11.16 5.61 -9.85
C SER A 279 12.02 5.89 -11.08
N ILE A 280 12.94 6.86 -10.99
CA ILE A 280 13.88 7.19 -12.06
C ILE A 280 15.21 6.45 -11.86
N SER A 281 15.61 5.69 -12.87
CA SER A 281 16.93 5.06 -12.93
C SER A 281 18.07 6.08 -12.77
N LYS A 282 19.17 5.65 -12.13
CA LYS A 282 20.31 6.54 -11.79
C LYS A 282 20.94 7.24 -13.00
N ASP A 283 20.82 6.68 -14.20
CA ASP A 283 21.35 7.28 -15.44
C ASP A 283 20.33 8.12 -16.21
N ASN A 284 19.15 8.39 -15.62
CA ASN A 284 18.04 9.17 -16.18
C ASN A 284 17.47 8.62 -17.50
N LYS A 285 17.72 7.35 -17.83
CA LYS A 285 17.24 6.76 -19.09
C LYS A 285 15.90 6.09 -18.98
N TYR A 286 15.57 5.58 -17.81
CA TYR A 286 14.34 4.86 -17.56
C TYR A 286 13.58 5.47 -16.39
N ALA A 287 12.26 5.56 -16.56
CA ALA A 287 11.31 5.61 -15.46
C ALA A 287 10.65 4.23 -15.34
N TYR A 288 10.60 3.72 -14.11
CA TYR A 288 9.86 2.55 -13.71
C TYR A 288 8.59 3.04 -13.01
N VAL A 289 7.44 2.44 -13.30
CA VAL A 289 6.15 2.88 -12.76
C VAL A 289 5.37 1.66 -12.28
N SER A 290 4.94 1.65 -11.00
CA SER A 290 4.04 0.62 -10.49
C SER A 290 2.65 0.78 -11.08
N ILE A 291 1.95 -0.35 -11.18
CA ILE A 291 0.53 -0.41 -11.52
C ILE A 291 -0.03 -1.47 -10.57
N GLN A 292 -0.40 -1.03 -9.37
CA GLN A 292 -0.50 -1.85 -8.19
C GLN A 292 -1.60 -2.90 -8.31
N GLU A 293 -2.83 -2.45 -8.58
CA GLU A 293 -4.05 -3.27 -8.70
C GLU A 293 -3.86 -4.35 -9.77
N ASN A 294 -3.11 -4.04 -10.84
CA ASN A 294 -2.87 -4.99 -11.93
C ASN A 294 -1.64 -5.86 -11.76
N ASN A 295 -0.91 -5.75 -10.65
CA ASN A 295 0.30 -6.52 -10.35
C ASN A 295 1.36 -6.39 -11.48
N ALA A 296 1.63 -5.16 -11.89
CA ALA A 296 2.46 -4.87 -13.06
C ALA A 296 3.52 -3.78 -12.84
N LEU A 297 4.47 -3.73 -13.78
CA LEU A 297 5.50 -2.69 -13.87
C LEU A 297 5.55 -2.13 -15.28
N ALA A 298 5.34 -0.83 -15.42
CA ALA A 298 5.59 -0.09 -16.64
C ALA A 298 7.04 0.43 -16.69
N ILE A 299 7.69 0.26 -17.83
CA ILE A 299 9.07 0.67 -18.08
C ILE A 299 9.06 1.67 -19.24
N ILE A 300 9.42 2.90 -18.93
CA ILE A 300 9.44 4.01 -19.89
C ILE A 300 10.89 4.37 -20.19
N ASN A 301 11.26 4.35 -21.47
CA ASN A 301 12.53 4.92 -21.92
C ASN A 301 12.37 6.43 -22.08
N LEU A 302 13.08 7.22 -21.28
CA LEU A 302 13.00 8.68 -21.24
C LEU A 302 13.79 9.37 -22.38
N GLU A 303 14.50 8.62 -23.22
CA GLU A 303 15.17 9.14 -24.42
C GLU A 303 14.23 9.18 -25.64
N ASP A 304 13.37 8.16 -25.80
CA ASP A 304 12.45 8.03 -26.94
C ASP A 304 10.96 7.96 -26.57
N ASN A 305 10.65 7.95 -25.26
CA ASN A 305 9.32 7.86 -24.66
C ASN A 305 8.57 6.57 -25.01
N SER A 306 9.29 5.48 -25.32
CA SER A 306 8.69 4.16 -25.50
C SER A 306 8.27 3.54 -24.16
N LEU A 307 7.16 2.79 -24.19
CA LEU A 307 6.55 2.13 -23.03
C LEU A 307 6.56 0.61 -23.24
N GLU A 308 7.04 -0.12 -22.23
CA GLU A 308 6.92 -1.56 -22.09
C GLU A 308 6.17 -1.90 -20.79
N LEU A 309 5.22 -2.82 -20.85
CA LEU A 309 4.45 -3.29 -19.70
C LEU A 309 4.85 -4.73 -19.35
N LYS A 310 5.11 -4.99 -18.06
CA LYS A 310 5.56 -6.29 -17.54
C LYS A 310 4.65 -6.78 -16.42
N GLY A 311 4.30 -8.06 -16.46
CA GLY A 311 3.65 -8.74 -15.33
C GLY A 311 4.67 -9.20 -14.31
N LEU A 312 4.30 -9.13 -13.04
CA LEU A 312 5.20 -9.47 -11.94
C LEU A 312 5.14 -10.96 -11.53
N GLY A 313 4.19 -11.72 -12.09
CA GLY A 313 3.95 -13.09 -11.69
C GLY A 313 3.37 -13.16 -10.27
N PHE A 314 3.56 -14.29 -9.59
CA PHE A 314 3.00 -14.51 -8.26
C PHE A 314 4.00 -15.23 -7.36
N LYS A 315 3.97 -14.90 -6.07
CA LYS A 315 4.76 -15.56 -5.04
C LYS A 315 4.09 -16.85 -4.60
N ASP A 316 4.84 -17.95 -4.52
CA ASP A 316 4.33 -19.27 -4.11
C ASP A 316 4.48 -19.49 -2.60
N TRP A 317 3.36 -19.66 -1.89
CA TRP A 317 3.32 -19.88 -0.44
C TRP A 317 3.47 -21.35 -0.01
N SER A 318 3.79 -22.27 -0.93
CA SER A 318 3.95 -23.69 -0.62
C SER A 318 5.18 -24.03 0.24
N ASN A 319 6.21 -23.18 0.23
CA ASN A 319 7.47 -23.39 0.97
C ASN A 319 7.82 -22.23 1.93
N LEU A 320 6.92 -21.28 2.08
CA LEU A 320 7.00 -20.16 3.00
C LEU A 320 5.87 -20.28 4.02
N GLN A 321 5.93 -19.53 5.11
CA GLN A 321 4.90 -19.59 6.13
C GLN A 321 4.37 -18.21 6.51
N PHE A 322 3.07 -18.10 6.68
CA PHE A 322 2.44 -16.90 7.21
C PHE A 322 1.16 -17.28 7.98
N ASP A 323 0.61 -16.29 8.68
CA ASP A 323 -0.66 -16.42 9.40
C ASP A 323 -1.80 -15.90 8.52
N ALA A 324 -2.83 -16.73 8.34
CA ALA A 324 -3.92 -16.48 7.39
C ALA A 324 -5.27 -16.21 8.08
N SER A 325 -5.32 -16.21 9.42
CA SER A 325 -6.55 -16.02 10.18
C SER A 325 -6.36 -15.03 11.31
N ASP A 326 -7.38 -14.20 11.52
CA ASP A 326 -7.51 -13.30 12.69
C ASP A 326 -8.34 -13.92 13.83
N LYS A 327 -8.74 -15.21 13.71
CA LYS A 327 -9.66 -15.90 14.64
C LYS A 327 -9.08 -17.16 15.27
N ASP A 328 -7.84 -17.53 14.99
CA ASP A 328 -7.26 -18.80 15.45
C ASP A 328 -6.46 -18.70 16.77
N GLY A 329 -6.40 -17.50 17.34
CA GLY A 329 -5.87 -17.26 18.68
C GLY A 329 -4.43 -16.74 18.71
N GLY A 330 -3.97 -16.12 17.62
CA GLY A 330 -2.64 -15.51 17.47
C GLY A 330 -1.72 -16.35 16.59
N VAL A 331 -0.50 -15.84 16.38
CA VAL A 331 0.54 -16.35 15.47
C VAL A 331 0.47 -17.87 15.17
N ASN A 332 -0.03 -18.20 13.99
CA ASN A 332 -0.21 -19.56 13.47
C ASN A 332 0.37 -19.75 12.05
N PHE A 333 1.70 -19.81 11.97
CA PHE A 333 2.38 -19.91 10.67
C PHE A 333 2.25 -21.28 10.00
N LYS A 334 1.63 -21.28 8.81
CA LYS A 334 1.48 -22.45 7.94
C LYS A 334 1.89 -22.14 6.50
N SER A 335 2.16 -23.20 5.75
CA SER A 335 2.41 -23.15 4.31
C SER A 335 1.18 -23.67 3.56
N TYR A 336 0.86 -23.06 2.42
CA TYR A 336 -0.39 -23.33 1.70
C TYR A 336 -0.11 -23.66 0.22
N PRO A 337 0.15 -24.94 -0.13
CA PRO A 337 0.27 -25.35 -1.52
C PRO A 337 -0.96 -24.99 -2.38
N GLY A 338 -0.75 -24.21 -3.45
CA GLY A 338 -1.83 -23.72 -4.32
C GLY A 338 -2.35 -22.32 -3.95
N LEU A 339 -1.84 -21.73 -2.87
CA LEU A 339 -2.00 -20.32 -2.57
C LEU A 339 -0.80 -19.52 -3.09
N TYR A 340 -1.11 -18.37 -3.67
CA TYR A 340 -0.13 -17.43 -4.19
C TYR A 340 -0.37 -16.02 -3.61
N GLY A 341 0.68 -15.20 -3.53
CA GLY A 341 0.56 -13.77 -3.24
C GLY A 341 0.78 -12.95 -4.51
N MET A 342 -0.04 -11.94 -4.74
CA MET A 342 0.15 -10.96 -5.82
C MET A 342 1.16 -9.91 -5.37
N TYR A 343 2.14 -9.54 -6.19
CA TYR A 343 3.18 -8.60 -5.76
C TYR A 343 2.68 -7.18 -5.61
N GLN A 344 1.74 -6.73 -6.44
CA GLN A 344 0.98 -5.46 -6.28
C GLN A 344 1.78 -4.36 -5.57
N PRO A 345 2.80 -3.82 -6.23
CA PRO A 345 3.71 -2.91 -5.58
C PRO A 345 3.11 -1.51 -5.51
N ASP A 346 3.03 -0.93 -4.32
CA ASP A 346 2.85 0.52 -4.17
C ASP A 346 4.22 1.20 -4.40
N THR A 347 4.95 1.50 -3.32
CA THR A 347 6.13 2.34 -3.44
C THR A 347 7.27 1.56 -4.10
N ILE A 348 7.83 2.15 -5.16
CA ILE A 348 9.02 1.64 -5.83
C ILE A 348 10.20 2.61 -5.77
N ALA A 349 11.40 2.04 -5.60
CA ALA A 349 12.66 2.76 -5.69
C ALA A 349 13.63 2.03 -6.61
N SER A 350 14.62 2.73 -7.17
CA SER A 350 15.59 2.11 -8.07
C SER A 350 17.02 2.47 -7.69
N PHE A 351 17.93 1.55 -7.94
CA PHE A 351 19.36 1.73 -7.71
C PHE A 351 20.18 1.04 -8.79
N SER A 352 21.46 1.38 -8.85
CA SER A 352 22.41 0.76 -9.77
C SER A 352 23.41 -0.11 -9.03
N TRP A 353 23.65 -1.33 -9.52
CA TRP A 353 24.74 -2.17 -9.03
C TRP A 353 25.57 -2.70 -10.19
N LYS A 354 26.88 -2.40 -10.16
CA LYS A 354 27.84 -2.77 -11.22
C LYS A 354 27.40 -2.40 -12.64
N GLY A 355 26.68 -1.29 -12.78
CA GLY A 355 26.22 -0.75 -14.08
C GLY A 355 24.89 -1.33 -14.58
N ALA A 356 24.21 -2.18 -13.82
CA ALA A 356 22.83 -2.61 -14.08
C ALA A 356 21.86 -1.90 -13.13
N ASN A 357 20.65 -1.63 -13.62
CA ASN A 357 19.56 -1.05 -12.83
C ASN A 357 18.75 -2.17 -12.15
N PHE A 358 18.34 -1.90 -10.93
CA PHE A 358 17.46 -2.74 -10.12
C PHE A 358 16.34 -1.87 -9.55
N ILE A 359 15.18 -2.49 -9.36
CA ILE A 359 14.01 -1.87 -8.75
C ILE A 359 13.75 -2.59 -7.44
N VAL A 360 13.35 -1.87 -6.41
CA VAL A 360 12.89 -2.39 -5.13
C VAL A 360 11.43 -1.98 -5.00
N SER A 361 10.54 -2.90 -4.62
CA SER A 361 9.13 -2.61 -4.37
C SER A 361 8.72 -3.03 -2.97
N ALA A 362 7.89 -2.22 -2.35
CA ALA A 362 7.03 -2.64 -1.25
C ALA A 362 5.75 -3.25 -1.85
N ASN A 363 5.33 -4.42 -1.37
CA ASN A 363 4.24 -5.20 -1.97
C ASN A 363 3.04 -5.19 -1.01
N GLU A 364 2.36 -4.06 -0.92
CA GLU A 364 1.27 -3.78 0.03
C GLU A 364 0.03 -4.58 -0.35
N GLY A 365 -0.53 -4.26 -1.52
CA GLY A 365 -1.46 -5.13 -2.22
C GLY A 365 -2.88 -4.63 -2.22
N ASP A 366 -3.14 -3.52 -2.90
CA ASP A 366 -4.49 -2.98 -2.90
C ASP A 366 -5.50 -3.74 -3.76
N ALA A 367 -6.75 -3.66 -3.32
CA ALA A 367 -7.89 -4.29 -3.93
C ALA A 367 -8.80 -3.23 -4.54
N ARG A 368 -9.57 -3.59 -5.57
CA ARG A 368 -10.54 -2.66 -6.14
C ARG A 368 -11.82 -2.71 -5.33
N GLU A 369 -12.09 -1.65 -4.58
CA GLU A 369 -13.34 -1.47 -3.83
C GLU A 369 -13.95 -0.08 -4.11
N TYR A 370 -15.19 -0.06 -4.61
CA TYR A 370 -15.86 1.21 -4.93
C TYR A 370 -17.28 1.23 -4.37
N PHE A 371 -17.66 2.37 -3.79
CA PHE A 371 -18.99 2.64 -3.23
C PHE A 371 -19.68 3.79 -3.95
N PHE A 372 -21.00 3.78 -3.96
CA PHE A 372 -21.82 4.90 -4.41
C PHE A 372 -22.98 5.19 -3.45
N ASP A 373 -23.51 6.39 -3.54
CA ASP A 373 -24.63 6.82 -2.70
C ASP A 373 -25.90 6.02 -3.00
N ALA A 374 -26.45 5.36 -1.98
CA ALA A 374 -27.80 4.81 -2.00
C ALA A 374 -28.56 5.19 -0.73
N SER A 375 -29.88 5.29 -0.82
CA SER A 375 -30.70 5.70 0.32
C SER A 375 -30.93 4.60 1.36
N ASP A 376 -30.93 3.34 0.93
CA ASP A 376 -30.99 2.14 1.76
C ASP A 376 -30.54 0.91 0.95
N GLU A 377 -30.52 -0.26 1.59
CA GLU A 377 -30.17 -1.54 0.97
C GLU A 377 -31.07 -1.88 -0.24
N ALA A 378 -32.37 -1.57 -0.18
CA ALA A 378 -33.28 -1.89 -1.28
C ALA A 378 -32.99 -1.04 -2.51
N ASP A 379 -32.64 0.23 -2.31
CA ASP A 379 -32.19 1.15 -3.35
C ASP A 379 -30.84 0.72 -3.94
N CYS A 380 -29.88 0.35 -3.09
CA CYS A 380 -28.57 -0.17 -3.48
C CYS A 380 -28.67 -1.38 -4.42
N ILE A 381 -29.42 -2.41 -4.01
CA ILE A 381 -29.63 -3.62 -4.83
C ILE A 381 -30.41 -3.31 -6.11
N ALA A 382 -31.39 -2.41 -6.06
CA ALA A 382 -32.15 -1.99 -7.25
C ALA A 382 -31.26 -1.27 -8.29
N GLN A 383 -30.21 -0.60 -7.81
CA GLN A 383 -29.21 0.10 -8.63
C GLN A 383 -28.05 -0.79 -9.09
N GLY A 384 -28.03 -2.06 -8.66
CA GLY A 384 -27.04 -3.05 -9.10
C GLY A 384 -25.81 -3.16 -8.21
N GLY A 385 -25.84 -2.59 -7.00
CA GLY A 385 -24.82 -2.79 -5.97
C GLY A 385 -24.83 -4.20 -5.37
N LEU A 386 -23.78 -4.50 -4.62
CA LEU A 386 -23.51 -5.80 -3.99
C LEU A 386 -24.00 -5.85 -2.54
N ASP A 387 -23.74 -4.80 -1.78
CA ASP A 387 -24.08 -4.70 -0.35
C ASP A 387 -24.27 -3.24 0.06
N TYR A 388 -24.92 -2.98 1.19
CA TYR A 388 -25.16 -1.63 1.70
C TYR A 388 -24.72 -1.51 3.17
N ASP A 389 -23.82 -0.56 3.42
CA ASP A 389 -23.51 -0.07 4.76
C ASP A 389 -24.01 1.36 4.94
N ALA A 390 -24.49 1.68 6.14
CA ALA A 390 -25.08 3.00 6.41
C ALA A 390 -24.04 4.13 6.53
N LYS A 391 -22.76 3.80 6.75
CA LYS A 391 -21.63 4.73 6.77
C LYS A 391 -21.00 4.84 5.39
N ASP A 392 -20.75 3.70 4.75
CA ASP A 392 -19.93 3.64 3.53
C ASP A 392 -20.76 3.73 2.24
N GLY A 393 -22.07 3.48 2.34
CA GLY A 393 -23.00 3.56 1.22
C GLY A 393 -23.20 2.20 0.53
N CYS A 394 -23.48 2.21 -0.76
CA CYS A 394 -23.72 1.01 -1.54
C CYS A 394 -22.44 0.54 -2.22
N LEU A 395 -21.99 -0.67 -1.88
CA LEU A 395 -20.85 -1.31 -2.50
C LEU A 395 -21.15 -1.58 -3.98
N ALA A 396 -20.51 -0.85 -4.87
CA ALA A 396 -20.61 -1.03 -6.31
C ALA A 396 -19.90 -2.31 -6.73
N TYR A 397 -18.66 -2.47 -6.30
CA TYR A 397 -17.79 -3.57 -6.66
C TYR A 397 -16.70 -3.79 -5.61
N ILE A 398 -16.37 -5.06 -5.39
CA ILE A 398 -15.19 -5.51 -4.68
C ILE A 398 -14.66 -6.74 -5.42
N ASP A 399 -13.35 -6.88 -5.55
CA ASP A 399 -12.71 -8.06 -6.15
C ASP A 399 -12.18 -9.06 -5.11
N GLU A 400 -12.24 -8.71 -3.83
CA GLU A 400 -11.92 -9.58 -2.69
C GLU A 400 -13.08 -10.51 -2.27
N SER A 401 -12.74 -11.68 -1.74
CA SER A 401 -13.65 -12.57 -1.02
C SER A 401 -12.88 -13.38 0.01
N ARG A 402 -13.56 -13.85 1.07
CA ARG A 402 -12.97 -14.79 2.02
C ARG A 402 -12.85 -16.16 1.37
N ALA A 403 -11.76 -16.88 1.64
CA ALA A 403 -11.57 -18.22 1.07
C ALA A 403 -12.69 -19.21 1.45
N GLU A 404 -13.35 -19.04 2.60
CA GLU A 404 -14.49 -19.86 3.02
C GLU A 404 -15.75 -19.66 2.18
N ASP A 405 -15.88 -18.50 1.53
CA ASP A 405 -17.00 -18.18 0.64
C ASP A 405 -16.82 -18.76 -0.78
N LEU A 406 -15.60 -19.25 -1.08
CA LEU A 406 -15.27 -19.85 -2.36
C LEU A 406 -15.45 -21.37 -2.36
N ALA A 407 -15.96 -21.91 -3.47
CA ALA A 407 -15.95 -23.34 -3.70
C ALA A 407 -14.52 -23.79 -4.07
N LEU A 408 -13.80 -24.37 -3.12
CA LEU A 408 -12.43 -24.85 -3.36
C LEU A 408 -12.42 -26.22 -4.04
N ALA A 409 -11.53 -26.42 -5.01
CA ALA A 409 -11.34 -27.69 -5.68
C ALA A 409 -10.62 -28.72 -4.78
N ALA A 410 -10.68 -30.01 -5.16
CA ALA A 410 -10.17 -31.12 -4.34
C ALA A 410 -8.66 -31.07 -4.04
N ASN A 411 -7.86 -30.26 -4.74
CA ASN A 411 -6.46 -30.04 -4.36
C ASN A 411 -6.30 -29.30 -3.03
N PHE A 412 -7.37 -28.69 -2.52
CA PHE A 412 -7.43 -28.03 -1.22
C PHE A 412 -8.07 -28.90 -0.12
N ASP A 413 -8.35 -30.19 -0.37
CA ASP A 413 -8.87 -31.14 0.64
C ASP A 413 -7.96 -31.29 1.89
N TYR A 414 -6.72 -30.78 1.83
CA TYR A 414 -5.79 -30.77 2.95
C TYR A 414 -5.99 -29.59 3.90
N LEU A 415 -6.74 -28.56 3.50
CA LEU A 415 -7.01 -27.35 4.26
C LEU A 415 -8.22 -27.53 5.17
N ASN A 416 -8.20 -26.83 6.30
CA ASN A 416 -9.42 -26.49 7.00
C ASN A 416 -9.91 -25.16 6.45
N ASN A 417 -11.05 -25.13 5.75
CA ASN A 417 -11.59 -23.90 5.19
C ASN A 417 -12.64 -23.31 6.15
N ASP A 418 -12.17 -22.83 7.31
CA ASP A 418 -13.00 -22.21 8.36
C ASP A 418 -12.28 -21.03 9.02
N ASP A 419 -12.96 -20.41 9.99
CA ASP A 419 -12.45 -19.27 10.76
C ASP A 419 -11.07 -19.51 11.39
N ASN A 420 -10.69 -20.73 11.78
CA ASN A 420 -9.45 -21.00 12.52
C ASN A 420 -8.24 -21.31 11.62
N ASP A 421 -8.35 -21.06 10.32
CA ASP A 421 -7.32 -21.33 9.32
C ASP A 421 -7.54 -20.41 8.09
N ILE A 422 -7.15 -20.84 6.90
CA ILE A 422 -7.26 -20.06 5.65
C ILE A 422 -8.66 -19.52 5.32
N GLY A 423 -9.74 -20.03 5.92
CA GLY A 423 -11.11 -19.63 5.57
C GLY A 423 -11.35 -18.13 5.67
N ARG A 424 -10.69 -17.47 6.63
CA ARG A 424 -10.76 -16.02 6.81
C ARG A 424 -10.05 -15.23 5.72
N LEU A 425 -8.99 -15.79 5.15
CA LEU A 425 -8.06 -15.10 4.26
C LEU A 425 -8.79 -14.47 3.09
N LYS A 426 -8.58 -13.17 2.88
CA LYS A 426 -9.04 -12.46 1.69
C LYS A 426 -8.19 -12.82 0.47
N VAL A 427 -8.89 -13.16 -0.60
CA VAL A 427 -8.32 -13.58 -1.87
C VAL A 427 -9.12 -12.97 -3.02
N THR A 428 -8.48 -12.79 -4.17
CA THR A 428 -9.16 -12.25 -5.34
C THR A 428 -10.14 -13.28 -5.95
N THR A 429 -11.26 -12.77 -6.45
CA THR A 429 -12.27 -13.56 -7.16
C THR A 429 -12.08 -13.58 -8.67
N VAL A 430 -11.21 -12.71 -9.22
CA VAL A 430 -11.01 -12.59 -10.67
C VAL A 430 -10.00 -13.62 -11.21
N LYS A 431 -9.45 -14.46 -10.32
CA LYS A 431 -8.48 -15.51 -10.66
C LYS A 431 -8.61 -16.71 -9.73
N GLY A 432 -8.31 -17.90 -10.24
CA GLY A 432 -8.19 -19.12 -9.43
C GLY A 432 -9.06 -20.28 -9.88
N ASP A 433 -10.20 -19.98 -10.51
CA ASP A 433 -10.99 -20.95 -11.28
C ASP A 433 -10.41 -21.07 -12.69
N LYS A 434 -9.52 -22.05 -12.89
CA LYS A 434 -8.74 -22.18 -14.13
C LYS A 434 -9.57 -22.75 -15.27
N ASN A 435 -10.58 -23.55 -14.95
CA ASN A 435 -11.36 -24.30 -15.93
C ASN A 435 -12.79 -23.73 -16.12
N ASN A 436 -13.14 -22.66 -15.38
CA ASN A 436 -14.43 -21.99 -15.33
C ASN A 436 -15.58 -22.94 -14.94
N ASP A 437 -15.33 -23.88 -14.01
CA ASP A 437 -16.34 -24.80 -13.48
C ASP A 437 -16.98 -24.35 -12.16
N GLY A 438 -16.54 -23.20 -11.65
CA GLY A 438 -16.98 -22.62 -10.38
C GLY A 438 -16.17 -23.10 -9.17
N GLN A 439 -15.18 -23.97 -9.34
CA GLN A 439 -14.25 -24.36 -8.28
C GLN A 439 -12.87 -23.75 -8.47
N TYR A 440 -12.30 -23.26 -7.38
CA TYR A 440 -10.98 -22.63 -7.38
C TYR A 440 -9.89 -23.70 -7.19
N GLU A 441 -9.02 -23.87 -8.20
CA GLU A 441 -7.83 -24.73 -8.11
C GLU A 441 -6.60 -23.99 -7.57
N SER A 442 -6.66 -22.67 -7.49
CA SER A 442 -5.63 -21.82 -6.90
C SER A 442 -6.27 -20.62 -6.23
N LEU A 443 -5.62 -20.11 -5.20
CA LEU A 443 -6.02 -18.90 -4.49
C LEU A 443 -4.92 -17.85 -4.65
N TYR A 444 -5.30 -16.58 -4.68
CA TYR A 444 -4.37 -15.46 -4.81
C TYR A 444 -4.72 -14.41 -3.76
N ALA A 445 -3.87 -14.29 -2.73
CA ALA A 445 -3.99 -13.27 -1.70
C ALA A 445 -3.45 -11.94 -2.21
N TYR A 446 -4.04 -10.87 -1.70
CA TYR A 446 -3.60 -9.49 -1.91
C TYR A 446 -2.28 -9.24 -1.20
N GLY A 447 -1.38 -8.59 -1.93
CA GLY A 447 -0.01 -8.36 -1.49
C GLY A 447 0.82 -9.64 -1.41
N ALA A 448 2.13 -9.49 -1.59
CA ALA A 448 3.07 -10.60 -1.43
C ALA A 448 3.59 -10.69 0.02
N ARG A 449 3.11 -9.81 0.91
CA ARG A 449 3.54 -9.66 2.31
C ARG A 449 5.07 -9.60 2.44
N SER A 450 5.70 -8.86 1.52
CA SER A 450 7.15 -8.82 1.32
C SER A 450 7.58 -7.52 0.65
N PHE A 451 8.87 -7.24 0.64
CA PHE A 451 9.47 -6.40 -0.40
C PHE A 451 10.27 -7.26 -1.38
N THR A 452 10.40 -6.79 -2.62
CA THR A 452 11.07 -7.50 -3.73
C THR A 452 12.13 -6.62 -4.38
N ILE A 453 13.23 -7.22 -4.82
CA ILE A 453 14.20 -6.62 -5.75
C ILE A 453 14.03 -7.26 -7.12
N TRP A 454 13.83 -6.43 -8.13
CA TRP A 454 13.66 -6.77 -9.54
C TRP A 454 14.89 -6.35 -10.35
N ASP A 455 15.19 -7.10 -11.41
CA ASP A 455 16.07 -6.61 -12.46
C ASP A 455 15.35 -5.61 -13.38
N SER A 456 16.10 -5.00 -14.30
CA SER A 456 15.55 -4.01 -15.24
C SER A 456 14.50 -4.55 -16.22
N ASN A 457 14.22 -5.86 -16.25
CA ASN A 457 13.20 -6.49 -17.08
C ASN A 457 11.96 -6.90 -16.28
N GLY A 458 11.90 -6.59 -14.99
CA GLY A 458 10.81 -7.02 -14.09
C GLY A 458 10.95 -8.46 -13.61
N LEU A 459 12.15 -9.05 -13.60
CA LEU A 459 12.38 -10.40 -13.05
C LEU A 459 12.88 -10.34 -11.61
N VAL A 460 12.33 -11.20 -10.76
CA VAL A 460 12.72 -11.31 -9.34
C VAL A 460 14.21 -11.68 -9.22
N VAL A 461 14.94 -10.85 -8.49
CA VAL A 461 16.34 -11.06 -8.06
C VAL A 461 16.39 -11.53 -6.62
N PHE A 462 15.55 -10.93 -5.77
CA PHE A 462 15.38 -11.28 -4.36
C PHE A 462 13.94 -10.98 -3.94
N ASP A 463 13.33 -11.88 -3.17
CA ASP A 463 12.09 -11.63 -2.44
C ASP A 463 12.38 -11.88 -0.95
N SER A 464 11.84 -11.03 -0.07
CA SER A 464 12.03 -11.20 1.37
C SER A 464 11.33 -12.43 1.95
N GLY A 465 10.48 -13.11 1.18
CA GLY A 465 9.82 -14.35 1.59
C GLY A 465 8.86 -14.08 2.74
N ASP A 466 8.93 -14.91 3.78
CA ASP A 466 8.15 -14.74 5.00
C ASP A 466 8.86 -13.91 6.10
N GLN A 467 9.95 -13.22 5.75
CA GLN A 467 10.76 -12.50 6.75
C GLN A 467 9.97 -11.41 7.47
N ILE A 468 9.09 -10.66 6.78
CA ILE A 468 8.28 -9.61 7.41
C ILE A 468 7.42 -10.24 8.52
N ALA A 469 6.57 -11.21 8.18
CA ALA A 469 5.70 -11.88 9.15
C ALA A 469 6.49 -12.51 10.30
N ARG A 470 7.60 -13.20 10.02
CA ARG A 470 8.41 -13.84 11.05
C ARG A 470 9.10 -12.85 11.99
N VAL A 471 9.62 -11.75 11.45
CA VAL A 471 10.28 -10.72 12.27
C VAL A 471 9.26 -9.97 13.09
N THR A 472 8.15 -9.50 12.50
CA THR A 472 7.10 -8.77 13.23
C THR A 472 6.53 -9.63 14.35
N ALA A 473 6.24 -10.92 14.11
CA ALA A 473 5.78 -11.83 15.15
C ALA A 473 6.82 -12.03 16.27
N SER A 474 8.11 -12.10 15.91
CA SER A 474 9.18 -12.26 16.90
C SER A 474 9.40 -11.04 17.78
N VAL A 475 9.13 -9.84 17.25
CA VAL A 475 9.28 -8.57 17.98
C VAL A 475 8.05 -8.30 18.84
N HIS A 476 6.86 -8.48 18.28
CA HIS A 476 5.61 -8.01 18.90
C HIS A 476 4.83 -9.08 19.65
N GLY A 477 5.10 -10.37 19.41
CA GLY A 477 4.42 -11.47 20.10
C GLY A 477 2.90 -11.36 19.98
N ASN A 478 2.21 -11.13 21.09
CA ASN A 478 0.75 -10.99 21.12
C ASN A 478 0.22 -9.74 20.40
N ALA A 479 1.08 -8.74 20.13
CA ALA A 479 0.75 -7.56 19.34
C ALA A 479 1.17 -7.70 17.87
N PHE A 480 1.43 -8.91 17.39
CA PHE A 480 1.64 -9.18 15.97
C PHE A 480 0.43 -8.73 15.14
N ASN A 481 0.66 -8.20 13.93
CA ASN A 481 -0.38 -7.86 12.94
C ASN A 481 -1.60 -7.11 13.51
N ASN A 482 -1.36 -6.02 14.24
CA ASN A 482 -2.43 -5.07 14.59
C ASN A 482 -2.91 -4.31 13.36
N ASN A 483 -4.15 -3.87 13.36
CA ASN A 483 -4.64 -2.82 12.47
C ASN A 483 -4.17 -1.42 12.95
N GLU A 484 -4.09 -0.41 12.09
CA GLU A 484 -3.66 0.95 12.48
C GLU A 484 -4.59 1.66 13.48
N ASP A 485 -5.88 1.31 13.46
CA ASP A 485 -6.94 1.91 14.25
C ASP A 485 -7.26 1.18 15.57
N GLU A 486 -6.51 0.13 15.92
CA GLU A 486 -6.66 -0.56 17.20
C GLU A 486 -5.37 -1.17 17.75
N ASN A 487 -5.30 -1.29 19.08
CA ASN A 487 -4.24 -2.00 19.79
C ASN A 487 -4.71 -3.42 20.14
N LYS A 488 -5.02 -4.19 19.10
CA LYS A 488 -5.42 -5.59 19.19
C LYS A 488 -4.64 -6.41 18.17
N GLY A 489 -3.81 -7.33 18.66
CA GLY A 489 -3.04 -8.21 17.79
C GLY A 489 -3.90 -9.16 16.97
N ASP A 490 -3.30 -9.60 15.88
CA ASP A 490 -3.76 -10.60 14.92
C ASP A 490 -4.87 -10.14 13.97
N THR A 491 -5.30 -8.88 14.07
CA THR A 491 -6.45 -8.36 13.34
C THR A 491 -6.21 -8.10 11.86
N ARG A 492 -4.96 -8.24 11.39
CA ARG A 492 -4.59 -8.17 9.97
C ARG A 492 -4.11 -9.47 9.35
N SER A 493 -4.14 -10.58 10.10
CA SER A 493 -3.65 -11.87 9.60
C SER A 493 -4.51 -12.44 8.47
N ASP A 494 -5.82 -12.18 8.45
CA ASP A 494 -6.72 -12.59 7.36
C ASP A 494 -6.63 -11.71 6.10
N ASP A 495 -5.91 -10.59 6.14
CA ASP A 495 -5.87 -9.62 5.03
C ASP A 495 -4.46 -9.54 4.41
N LYS A 496 -3.83 -8.36 4.37
CA LYS A 496 -2.50 -8.14 3.75
C LYS A 496 -1.36 -8.24 4.79
N GLY A 497 -1.65 -8.59 6.05
CA GLY A 497 -0.67 -8.84 7.10
C GLY A 497 -0.10 -7.57 7.72
N ALA A 498 1.20 -7.32 7.56
CA ALA A 498 1.84 -6.12 8.11
C ALA A 498 1.98 -4.98 7.09
N GLU A 499 1.59 -5.21 5.83
CA GLU A 499 1.52 -4.24 4.72
C GLU A 499 2.78 -3.41 4.50
N PRO A 500 3.74 -3.94 3.71
CA PRO A 500 4.87 -3.15 3.28
C PRO A 500 4.42 -2.15 2.22
N GLU A 501 4.32 -0.87 2.61
CA GLU A 501 3.79 0.25 1.82
C GLU A 501 4.91 1.23 1.46
N ALA A 502 5.35 2.01 2.44
CA ALA A 502 6.41 2.99 2.23
C ALA A 502 7.78 2.34 1.93
N LEU A 503 8.54 2.93 1.00
CA LEU A 503 9.90 2.47 0.69
C LEU A 503 10.85 3.62 0.34
N THR A 504 12.05 3.61 0.90
CA THR A 504 13.14 4.47 0.41
C THR A 504 14.50 3.79 0.51
N LEU A 505 15.46 4.26 -0.28
CA LEU A 505 16.83 3.72 -0.34
C LEU A 505 17.83 4.77 0.15
N GLY A 506 18.84 4.35 0.90
CA GLY A 506 19.84 5.26 1.46
C GLY A 506 21.21 4.64 1.66
N GLU A 507 22.26 5.39 1.33
CA GLU A 507 23.64 5.00 1.63
C GLU A 507 24.03 5.49 3.04
N VAL A 508 24.44 4.55 3.90
CA VAL A 508 25.03 4.85 5.22
C VAL A 508 26.41 4.22 5.26
N GLY A 509 27.45 5.06 5.30
CA GLY A 509 28.83 4.61 5.09
C GLY A 509 29.05 4.15 3.65
N ASP A 510 29.51 2.92 3.47
CA ASP A 510 29.73 2.27 2.17
C ASP A 510 28.64 1.26 1.78
N ARG A 511 27.56 1.18 2.56
CA ARG A 511 26.46 0.23 2.40
C ARG A 511 25.20 0.94 1.95
N LEU A 512 24.47 0.31 1.04
CA LEU A 512 23.15 0.74 0.58
C LEU A 512 22.08 -0.07 1.33
N PHE A 513 21.12 0.64 1.91
CA PHE A 513 20.02 0.04 2.64
C PHE A 513 18.68 0.34 1.97
N ALA A 514 17.76 -0.63 2.04
CA ALA A 514 16.33 -0.42 1.85
C ALA A 514 15.68 -0.24 3.22
N PHE A 515 14.89 0.83 3.35
CA PHE A 515 14.02 1.10 4.48
C PHE A 515 12.59 0.82 4.02
N VAL A 516 11.97 -0.21 4.59
CA VAL A 516 10.62 -0.69 4.22
C VAL A 516 9.68 -0.37 5.39
N GLY A 517 8.73 0.52 5.17
CA GLY A 517 7.67 0.87 6.10
C GLY A 517 6.57 -0.18 6.06
N LEU A 518 6.09 -0.54 7.25
CA LEU A 518 4.98 -1.45 7.48
C LEU A 518 3.83 -0.60 8.00
N GLU A 519 2.85 -0.35 7.14
CA GLU A 519 1.77 0.60 7.35
C GLU A 519 0.98 0.25 8.63
N ARG A 520 0.43 -0.96 8.66
CA ARG A 520 -0.37 -1.49 9.78
C ARG A 520 0.37 -1.58 11.09
N MET A 521 1.68 -1.86 11.07
CA MET A 521 2.47 -1.99 12.31
C MET A 521 3.22 -0.70 12.70
N GLY A 522 3.12 0.38 11.93
CA GLY A 522 3.82 1.64 12.20
C GLY A 522 5.34 1.48 12.30
N THR A 523 5.92 0.54 11.56
CA THR A 523 7.30 0.07 11.77
C THR A 523 8.14 0.14 10.52
N ILE A 524 9.44 0.44 10.65
CA ILE A 524 10.41 0.36 9.56
C ILE A 524 11.34 -0.84 9.73
N MET A 525 11.45 -1.64 8.68
CA MET A 525 12.45 -2.70 8.52
C MET A 525 13.64 -2.22 7.68
N VAL A 526 14.85 -2.58 8.08
CA VAL A 526 16.09 -2.19 7.38
C VAL A 526 16.78 -3.41 6.79
N PHE A 527 17.07 -3.36 5.49
CA PHE A 527 17.79 -4.42 4.78
C PHE A 527 19.02 -3.85 4.08
N ASP A 528 20.18 -4.49 4.25
CA ASP A 528 21.36 -4.21 3.43
C ASP A 528 21.14 -4.84 2.05
N ILE A 529 21.11 -3.99 1.03
CA ILE A 529 20.92 -4.34 -0.38
C ILE A 529 22.15 -3.97 -1.23
N THR A 530 23.29 -3.68 -0.60
CA THR A 530 24.57 -3.33 -1.26
C THR A 530 24.93 -4.33 -2.36
N ASN A 531 24.60 -5.61 -2.14
CA ASN A 531 24.58 -6.62 -3.18
C ASN A 531 23.14 -7.13 -3.34
N PRO A 532 22.46 -6.87 -4.48
CA PRO A 532 21.06 -7.32 -4.69
C PRO A 532 20.90 -8.85 -4.63
N TYR A 533 21.98 -9.61 -4.80
CA TYR A 533 21.97 -11.07 -4.75
C TYR A 533 22.36 -11.63 -3.36
N ASP A 534 22.64 -10.78 -2.38
CA ASP A 534 23.01 -11.19 -1.01
C ASP A 534 22.41 -10.24 0.03
N VAL A 535 21.10 -10.04 -0.05
CA VAL A 535 20.34 -9.16 0.84
C VAL A 535 20.37 -9.69 2.28
N LYS A 536 20.49 -8.78 3.26
CA LYS A 536 20.53 -9.11 4.69
C LYS A 536 19.63 -8.19 5.49
N PHE A 537 18.69 -8.74 6.25
CA PHE A 537 18.02 -8.03 7.33
C PHE A 537 19.05 -7.43 8.32
N GLN A 538 18.85 -6.18 8.73
CA GLN A 538 19.77 -5.42 9.58
C GLN A 538 19.13 -4.94 10.87
N ASP A 539 17.95 -4.34 10.78
CA ASP A 539 17.33 -3.64 11.90
C ASP A 539 15.82 -3.52 11.75
N TYR A 540 15.15 -3.17 12.85
CA TYR A 540 13.71 -3.03 13.00
C TYR A 540 13.41 -1.97 14.07
N PHE A 541 12.78 -0.87 13.69
CA PHE A 541 12.49 0.23 14.63
C PHE A 541 11.12 0.86 14.38
N TYR A 542 10.49 1.31 15.46
CA TYR A 542 9.14 1.86 15.44
C TYR A 542 8.97 2.84 16.61
N ASN A 543 7.93 3.67 16.52
CA ASN A 543 7.50 4.58 17.59
C ASN A 543 5.98 4.53 17.71
N ARG A 544 5.42 3.35 17.94
CA ARG A 544 3.98 3.10 18.04
C ARG A 544 3.63 2.39 19.34
N GLY A 545 2.63 2.89 20.05
CA GLY A 545 2.04 2.23 21.23
C GLY A 545 1.17 1.05 20.81
N LEU A 546 1.23 -0.04 21.58
CA LEU A 546 0.57 -1.32 21.25
C LEU A 546 -0.09 -1.98 22.47
N GLU A 547 -0.16 -1.29 23.62
CA GLU A 547 -0.77 -1.86 24.82
C GLU A 547 -2.29 -2.07 24.64
N PRO A 548 -2.81 -3.32 24.79
CA PRO A 548 -4.23 -3.59 24.62
C PRO A 548 -5.06 -2.83 25.65
N SER A 549 -5.88 -1.88 25.20
CA SER A 549 -6.68 -0.90 25.99
C SER A 549 -6.04 0.48 26.23
N ALA A 550 -4.81 0.73 25.78
CA ALA A 550 -4.28 2.09 25.72
C ALA A 550 -4.85 2.82 24.50
N ASP A 551 -4.94 4.15 24.60
CA ASP A 551 -5.24 4.99 23.44
C ASP A 551 -4.13 4.81 22.39
N ILE A 552 -4.52 4.83 21.12
CA ILE A 552 -3.57 4.73 20.01
C ILE A 552 -2.62 5.93 20.07
N SER A 553 -1.33 5.68 19.94
CA SER A 553 -0.31 6.70 20.13
C SER A 553 0.95 6.43 19.32
N GLY A 554 1.72 7.49 19.10
CA GLY A 554 2.97 7.44 18.36
C GLY A 554 2.77 7.77 16.88
N ASP A 555 3.51 7.06 16.03
CA ASP A 555 3.59 7.24 14.59
C ASP A 555 2.91 6.02 13.91
N LEU A 556 1.87 6.27 13.10
CA LEU A 556 0.94 5.27 12.56
C LEU A 556 0.83 5.38 11.04
N ALA A 557 0.82 4.25 10.34
CA ALA A 557 0.73 4.19 8.88
C ALA A 557 1.83 5.00 8.17
N PRO A 558 3.11 4.55 8.24
CA PRO A 558 4.18 5.13 7.44
C PRO A 558 3.85 5.02 5.96
N GLU A 559 3.81 6.17 5.29
CA GLU A 559 3.25 6.34 3.94
C GLU A 559 4.32 6.90 2.99
N GLY A 560 4.66 8.17 3.14
CA GLY A 560 5.81 8.79 2.49
C GLY A 560 7.11 8.61 3.28
N MET A 561 8.19 8.23 2.61
CA MET A 561 9.54 8.23 3.19
C MET A 561 10.58 8.89 2.30
N THR A 562 11.46 9.69 2.91
CA THR A 562 12.62 10.26 2.21
C THR A 562 13.91 10.11 3.01
N PHE A 563 14.95 9.62 2.35
CA PHE A 563 16.29 9.52 2.91
C PHE A 563 17.12 10.77 2.63
N VAL A 564 17.78 11.30 3.66
CA VAL A 564 18.68 12.45 3.56
C VAL A 564 20.12 12.00 3.83
N PRO A 565 21.03 12.08 2.84
CA PRO A 565 22.44 11.78 3.04
C PRO A 565 23.07 12.68 4.10
N ALA A 566 24.04 12.12 4.85
CA ALA A 566 24.79 12.82 5.89
C ALA A 566 25.33 14.20 5.46
N ALA A 567 25.85 14.31 4.24
CA ALA A 567 26.39 15.57 3.71
C ALA A 567 25.34 16.67 3.47
N GLN A 568 24.05 16.32 3.45
CA GLN A 568 22.92 17.22 3.21
C GLN A 568 22.08 17.47 4.48
N SER A 569 22.36 16.77 5.57
CA SER A 569 21.60 16.86 6.80
C SER A 569 22.08 17.99 7.71
N ALA A 570 21.28 18.30 8.72
CA ALA A 570 21.67 19.26 9.75
C ALA A 570 22.70 18.72 10.74
N THR A 571 22.69 17.42 10.98
CA THR A 571 23.50 16.75 12.00
C THR A 571 24.85 16.26 11.47
N ASN A 572 25.01 16.24 10.14
CA ASN A 572 26.10 15.58 9.41
C ASN A 572 26.06 14.06 9.50
N GLU A 573 24.93 13.50 9.92
CA GLU A 573 24.63 12.07 9.89
C GLU A 573 23.43 11.82 8.96
N ALA A 574 23.27 10.59 8.48
CA ALA A 574 22.15 10.26 7.61
C ALA A 574 20.82 10.41 8.36
N LEU A 575 19.79 10.92 7.70
CA LEU A 575 18.44 11.00 8.25
C LEU A 575 17.47 10.17 7.41
N LEU A 576 16.48 9.58 8.07
CA LEU A 576 15.26 9.09 7.45
C LEU A 576 14.10 9.93 7.97
N ILE A 577 13.35 10.54 7.05
CA ILE A 577 12.15 11.32 7.35
C ILE A 577 10.96 10.50 6.89
N ILE A 578 9.99 10.32 7.78
CA ILE A 578 8.82 9.46 7.59
C ILE A 578 7.57 10.30 7.83
N GLY A 579 6.70 10.35 6.83
CA GLY A 579 5.32 10.78 6.92
C GLY A 579 4.44 9.62 7.40
N ASN A 580 3.50 9.90 8.30
CA ASN A 580 2.65 8.91 8.93
C ASN A 580 1.22 9.42 8.86
N GLU A 581 0.43 8.90 7.92
CA GLU A 581 -0.78 9.56 7.45
C GLU A 581 -1.94 9.51 8.44
N ILE A 582 -2.06 8.43 9.21
CA ILE A 582 -3.13 8.27 10.18
C ILE A 582 -2.86 9.09 11.45
N SER A 583 -1.59 9.20 11.86
CA SER A 583 -1.22 10.04 13.01
C SER A 583 -0.91 11.49 12.65
N GLY A 584 -0.86 11.82 11.35
CA GLY A 584 -0.48 13.13 10.85
C GLY A 584 0.96 13.53 11.22
N SER A 585 1.78 12.55 11.62
CA SER A 585 3.07 12.80 12.25
C SER A 585 4.22 12.68 11.28
N ILE A 586 5.20 13.56 11.44
CA ILE A 586 6.46 13.50 10.70
C ILE A 586 7.55 13.14 11.69
N ALA A 587 8.20 12.00 11.48
CA ALA A 587 9.29 11.50 12.32
C ALA A 587 10.63 11.63 11.59
N VAL A 588 11.64 12.14 12.27
CA VAL A 588 13.01 12.28 11.75
C VAL A 588 13.95 11.41 12.58
N TRP A 589 14.47 10.36 11.94
CA TRP A 589 15.39 9.40 12.53
C TRP A 589 16.81 9.63 12.04
N GLU A 590 17.76 9.79 12.96
CA GLU A 590 19.19 9.82 12.65
C GLU A 590 19.77 8.41 12.63
N ILE A 591 20.56 8.12 11.60
CA ILE A 591 21.12 6.79 11.34
C ILE A 591 22.63 6.90 11.19
N THR A 592 23.35 6.14 12.03
CA THR A 592 24.82 6.08 12.02
C THR A 592 25.31 4.63 12.03
N THR A 593 26.52 4.38 11.55
CA THR A 593 27.18 3.07 11.72
C THR A 593 27.69 2.93 13.16
N GLN A 594 27.61 1.73 13.73
CA GLN A 594 28.24 1.42 15.03
C GLN A 594 29.77 1.43 15.00
#